data_AF-A0A4Q4TAQ7-F1
#
_entry.id   AF-A0A4Q4TAQ7-F1
#
_cell.length_a   1.000
_cell.length_b   1.000
_cell.length_c   1.000
_cell.angle_alpha   90.00
_cell.angle_beta   90.00
_cell.angle_gamma   90.00
#
_symmetry.space_group_name_H-M   'P 1'
#
loop_
_entity.id
_entity.type
_entity.pdbx_description
1 polymer ?
#
loop_
_entity_poly.entity_id
_entity_poly.type
_entity_poly.pdbx_seq_one_letter_code
_entity_poly.pdbx_strand_id
1 'polypeptide(L)'
;MSERAAWISMKDVPFIQGVMAYGGPANPSFYNMLVTVQQPTAPSTNATGDSFPLADAELPLGPVCFSALVSFRSSTVSEIRAQEMSVQSRFAEILGSRPPAEWAPAPPVDIAGIVASLGTDLVGTFPAVDMRKVDLSSYNEGKPLHERRELLFYRLLAPLPASDPDAHIMVHAFQADRNGLLMVGNQVGIGFNFGRAASLSYSFIVHVNPADAVMKYGKDQWWIMEACFPRVEAGRAIIVAGPPHDFEGEQHLTSTKDIPKFGLGTWLSDRDKVAHAVEFALESGYNHIDAALNYKNEDETGKGIASANVSREDIWVTSKLWNEHHRPNEATKAIKKSISDLGVGYLDLYLMHWPVAFVPGKGNKLDKEITIVDTWRAMENLVRANLTRHIGISNFAKRDVQTILDICTICPYAHEFETHPYLQQQDFVDFHKEIGMKVIAYSPLANTNPTYDSHLKPILEDPFWKDLANKKGATVAQTVLAWGIQRGTIVIPKSVHEEYIKENQGALKIELTEEEMSEIAKQDKKVRMNDPGKSWGVKLFADLDDPTDLDEESREL
;
A
#
# COMPACT_ATOMS: atom_id res chain seq x y z
N MET A 1 12.78 -21.13 -24.88
CA MET A 1 14.19 -21.51 -24.71
C MET A 1 14.93 -21.25 -26.02
N SER A 2 15.78 -20.23 -26.07
CA SER A 2 17.16 -20.30 -26.62
C SER A 2 17.80 -18.92 -26.52
N GLU A 3 19.02 -18.92 -25.99
CA GLU A 3 20.00 -17.82 -25.93
C GLU A 3 19.71 -16.62 -25.02
N ARG A 4 19.78 -16.90 -23.71
CA ARG A 4 20.22 -15.90 -22.72
C ARG A 4 21.67 -15.52 -23.00
N ALA A 5 21.97 -14.23 -22.78
CA ALA A 5 23.22 -13.74 -22.22
C ALA A 5 24.48 -13.80 -23.12
N ALA A 6 24.64 -12.79 -23.97
CA ALA A 6 25.96 -12.21 -24.22
C ALA A 6 25.91 -10.76 -23.69
N TRP A 7 26.10 -10.66 -22.38
CA TRP A 7 26.19 -9.42 -21.64
C TRP A 7 27.25 -8.52 -22.27
N ILE A 8 26.92 -7.23 -22.44
CA ILE A 8 27.95 -6.18 -22.45
C ILE A 8 28.84 -6.45 -21.24
N SER A 9 30.15 -6.51 -21.46
CA SER A 9 31.15 -6.75 -20.43
C SER A 9 30.82 -5.93 -19.19
N MET A 10 30.30 -6.59 -18.13
CA MET A 10 29.95 -6.01 -16.82
C MET A 10 31.12 -5.32 -16.09
N LYS A 11 32.28 -5.21 -16.75
CA LYS A 11 33.55 -4.86 -16.15
C LYS A 11 33.74 -3.35 -15.96
N ASP A 12 33.00 -2.51 -16.69
CA ASP A 12 33.25 -1.06 -16.75
C ASP A 12 32.27 -0.20 -15.90
N VAL A 13 31.44 -0.80 -15.03
CA VAL A 13 30.39 -0.08 -14.30
C VAL A 13 30.52 -0.20 -12.77
N PRO A 14 30.41 0.92 -12.01
CA PRO A 14 30.44 0.93 -10.54
C PRO A 14 29.23 0.27 -9.85
N PHE A 15 28.29 -0.22 -10.65
CA PHE A 15 27.01 -0.77 -10.23
C PHE A 15 26.71 -2.02 -11.03
N ILE A 16 26.39 -3.10 -10.33
CA ILE A 16 25.88 -4.32 -10.97
C ILE A 16 24.36 -4.26 -10.94
N GLN A 17 23.75 -4.44 -12.11
CA GLN A 17 22.33 -4.21 -12.35
C GLN A 17 21.59 -5.53 -12.58
N GLY A 18 20.45 -5.68 -11.92
CA GLY A 18 19.46 -6.69 -12.25
C GLY A 18 18.31 -6.04 -13.01
N VAL A 19 18.08 -6.45 -14.26
CA VAL A 19 16.90 -6.05 -15.02
C VAL A 19 15.98 -7.25 -15.16
N MET A 20 14.75 -7.14 -14.63
CA MET A 20 13.74 -8.18 -14.72
C MET A 20 12.49 -7.63 -15.39
N ALA A 21 11.99 -8.34 -16.41
CA ALA A 21 10.66 -8.08 -16.96
C ALA A 21 9.63 -8.19 -15.83
N TYR A 22 8.86 -7.12 -15.63
CA TYR A 22 7.98 -6.98 -14.49
C TYR A 22 6.52 -7.06 -14.96
N GLY A 23 5.81 -8.13 -14.57
CA GLY A 23 4.47 -8.42 -15.06
C GLY A 23 4.47 -9.02 -16.48
N GLY A 24 3.63 -10.02 -16.72
CA GLY A 24 3.38 -10.53 -18.07
C GLY A 24 2.66 -9.49 -18.95
N PRO A 25 2.30 -9.82 -20.21
CA PRO A 25 1.63 -8.90 -21.12
C PRO A 25 0.18 -8.66 -20.66
N ALA A 26 0.00 -7.90 -19.58
CA ALA A 26 -1.28 -7.55 -18.99
C ALA A 26 -1.95 -6.39 -19.72
N ASN A 27 -1.18 -5.59 -20.47
CA ASN A 27 -1.66 -4.46 -21.23
C ASN A 27 -0.88 -4.35 -22.55
N PRO A 28 -1.52 -4.42 -23.74
CA PRO A 28 -0.82 -4.28 -25.03
C PRO A 28 -0.22 -2.88 -25.25
N SER A 29 -0.51 -1.93 -24.36
CA SER A 29 -0.05 -0.55 -24.46
C SER A 29 1.22 -0.28 -23.66
N PHE A 30 1.58 -1.11 -22.68
CA PHE A 30 2.71 -0.87 -21.78
C PHE A 30 3.57 -2.12 -21.51
N TYR A 31 4.87 -1.92 -21.34
CA TYR A 31 5.83 -2.93 -20.91
C TYR A 31 6.59 -2.41 -19.69
N ASN A 32 6.60 -3.16 -18.59
CA ASN A 32 7.24 -2.72 -17.35
C ASN A 32 8.53 -3.51 -17.08
N MET A 33 9.55 -2.82 -16.58
CA MET A 33 10.82 -3.42 -16.14
C MET A 33 11.15 -2.99 -14.72
N LEU A 34 11.55 -3.94 -13.89
CA LEU A 34 12.13 -3.66 -12.58
C LEU A 34 13.64 -3.66 -12.73
N VAL A 35 14.26 -2.52 -12.41
CA VAL A 35 15.71 -2.32 -12.39
C VAL A 35 16.15 -2.29 -10.94
N THR A 36 17.00 -3.23 -10.53
CA THR A 36 17.65 -3.22 -9.21
C THR A 36 19.14 -2.92 -9.37
N VAL A 37 19.67 -2.13 -8.45
CA VAL A 37 21.04 -1.63 -8.50
C VAL A 37 21.73 -2.00 -7.19
N GLN A 38 22.90 -2.62 -7.31
CA GLN A 38 23.77 -2.96 -6.19
C GLN A 38 25.12 -2.26 -6.35
N GLN A 39 25.71 -1.86 -5.22
CA GLN A 39 27.07 -1.33 -5.15
C GLN A 39 28.03 -2.33 -4.49
N PRO A 40 29.33 -2.27 -4.81
CA PRO A 40 30.37 -2.91 -4.02
C PRO A 40 30.28 -2.61 -2.52
N THR A 41 30.58 -3.59 -1.66
CA THR A 41 30.58 -3.45 -0.20
C THR A 41 31.70 -2.55 0.32
N ALA A 42 32.65 -2.17 -0.53
CA ALA A 42 33.77 -1.31 -0.19
C ALA A 42 33.86 -0.13 -1.18
N PRO A 43 34.25 1.07 -0.72
CA PRO A 43 34.39 2.25 -1.57
C PRO A 43 35.52 2.09 -2.59
N SER A 44 35.41 2.81 -3.71
CA SER A 44 36.41 2.78 -4.78
C SER A 44 37.79 3.22 -4.29
N THR A 45 38.83 2.54 -4.79
CA THR A 45 40.23 2.89 -4.54
C THR A 45 40.69 4.13 -5.31
N ASN A 46 39.90 4.60 -6.29
CA ASN A 46 40.16 5.79 -7.11
C ASN A 46 38.98 6.77 -7.07
N ALA A 47 38.57 7.18 -5.87
CA ALA A 47 37.39 8.01 -5.67
C ALA A 47 37.45 9.42 -6.33
N THR A 48 38.63 9.86 -6.75
CA THR A 48 38.88 11.20 -7.30
C THR A 48 39.48 11.19 -8.71
N GLY A 49 39.63 10.03 -9.34
CA GLY A 49 40.21 9.92 -10.67
C GLY A 49 39.13 9.89 -11.77
N ASP A 50 39.57 10.17 -13.01
CA ASP A 50 38.68 10.34 -14.18
C ASP A 50 38.04 9.03 -14.68
N SER A 51 38.30 7.90 -14.01
CA SER A 51 37.75 6.58 -14.38
C SER A 51 37.58 5.67 -13.16
N PHE A 52 36.48 4.91 -13.14
CA PHE A 52 36.22 3.90 -12.13
C PHE A 52 37.11 2.67 -12.36
N PRO A 53 37.91 2.21 -11.38
CA PRO A 53 38.77 1.04 -11.55
C PRO A 53 37.93 -0.22 -11.76
N LEU A 54 38.23 -0.98 -12.82
CA LEU A 54 37.54 -2.25 -13.12
C LEU A 54 37.64 -3.26 -11.96
N ALA A 55 38.74 -3.21 -11.21
CA ALA A 55 38.94 -4.06 -10.02
C ALA A 55 37.93 -3.77 -8.90
N ASP A 56 37.37 -2.55 -8.86
CA ASP A 56 36.38 -2.16 -7.85
C ASP A 56 34.98 -2.70 -8.21
N ALA A 57 34.70 -2.99 -9.49
CA ALA A 57 33.44 -3.60 -9.94
C ALA A 57 33.34 -5.09 -9.57
N GLU A 58 34.48 -5.74 -9.32
CA GLU A 58 34.60 -7.16 -8.97
C GLU A 58 34.59 -7.40 -7.45
N LEU A 59 34.47 -6.35 -6.65
CA LEU A 59 34.34 -6.44 -5.19
C LEU A 59 32.97 -7.07 -4.81
N PRO A 60 32.87 -7.72 -3.63
CA PRO A 60 31.61 -8.27 -3.16
C PRO A 60 30.50 -7.22 -3.19
N LEU A 61 29.31 -7.57 -3.67
CA LEU A 61 28.18 -6.64 -3.75
C LEU A 61 27.43 -6.56 -2.42
N GLY A 62 27.04 -5.35 -2.07
CA GLY A 62 26.12 -5.06 -0.97
C GLY A 62 24.66 -5.38 -1.33
N PRO A 63 23.74 -5.13 -0.38
CA PRO A 63 22.31 -5.22 -0.67
C PRO A 63 21.91 -4.23 -1.78
N VAL A 64 20.74 -4.45 -2.38
CA VAL A 64 20.15 -3.52 -3.35
C VAL A 64 20.07 -2.13 -2.73
N CYS A 65 20.81 -1.18 -3.32
CA CYS A 65 20.87 0.19 -2.85
C CYS A 65 19.82 1.08 -3.55
N PHE A 66 19.29 0.63 -4.68
CA PHE A 66 18.26 1.33 -5.44
C PHE A 66 17.42 0.36 -6.28
N SER A 67 16.12 0.63 -6.38
CA SER A 67 15.20 -0.09 -7.26
C SER A 67 14.31 0.91 -8.00
N ALA A 68 14.07 0.69 -9.29
CA ALA A 68 13.18 1.50 -10.11
C ALA A 68 12.24 0.62 -10.94
N LEU A 69 10.97 1.02 -11.02
CA LEU A 69 10.02 0.48 -11.99
C LEU A 69 9.98 1.40 -13.21
N VAL A 70 10.29 0.85 -14.38
CA VAL A 70 10.36 1.59 -15.65
C VAL A 70 9.23 1.11 -16.54
N SER A 71 8.31 2.00 -16.87
CA SER A 71 7.16 1.72 -17.74
C SER A 71 7.39 2.27 -19.15
N PHE A 72 7.45 1.37 -20.12
CA PHE A 72 7.52 1.68 -21.54
C PHE A 72 6.10 1.67 -22.12
N ARG A 73 5.74 2.64 -22.97
CA ARG A 73 4.46 2.64 -23.70
C ARG A 73 4.73 2.50 -25.20
N SER A 74 3.90 1.74 -25.89
CA SER A 74 3.87 1.69 -27.36
C SER A 74 3.59 3.10 -27.91
N SER A 75 4.29 3.53 -28.97
CA SER A 75 4.03 4.84 -29.58
C SER A 75 2.62 4.88 -30.17
N THR A 76 1.73 5.73 -29.63
CA THR A 76 0.41 5.99 -30.20
C THR A 76 0.38 7.39 -30.84
N VAL A 77 -0.16 7.50 -32.05
CA VAL A 77 -0.45 8.80 -32.68
C VAL A 77 -1.61 9.43 -31.92
N SER A 78 -1.36 10.57 -31.26
CA SER A 78 -2.37 11.35 -30.55
C SER A 78 -2.98 12.38 -31.49
N GLU A 79 -4.32 12.54 -31.46
CA GLU A 79 -5.03 13.60 -32.21
C GLU A 79 -4.95 14.99 -31.54
N ILE A 80 -4.26 15.10 -30.40
CA ILE A 80 -3.97 16.40 -29.77
C ILE A 80 -2.98 17.17 -30.66
N ARG A 81 -3.51 18.13 -31.43
CA ARG A 81 -2.78 19.04 -32.35
C ARG A 81 -1.78 20.00 -31.69
N ALA A 82 -1.31 19.75 -30.48
CA ALA A 82 -0.35 20.61 -29.78
C ALA A 82 0.90 19.81 -29.39
N GLN A 83 1.54 19.15 -30.36
CA GLN A 83 2.93 18.78 -30.18
C GLN A 83 3.75 20.06 -30.35
N GLU A 84 4.27 20.59 -29.25
CA GLU A 84 5.25 21.67 -29.32
C GLU A 84 6.43 21.23 -30.20
N MET A 85 6.99 22.16 -30.97
CA MET A 85 8.23 21.91 -31.72
C MET A 85 9.32 21.38 -30.76
N SER A 86 10.28 20.63 -31.29
CA SER A 86 11.37 20.04 -30.47
C SER A 86 12.01 21.08 -29.55
N VAL A 87 12.56 20.67 -28.40
CA VAL A 87 13.27 21.58 -27.47
C VAL A 87 14.34 22.37 -28.22
N GLN A 88 15.06 21.67 -29.11
CA GLN A 88 16.08 22.23 -29.98
C GLN A 88 15.53 23.32 -30.90
N SER A 89 14.32 23.14 -31.43
CA SER A 89 13.66 24.13 -32.27
C SER A 89 13.08 25.30 -31.46
N ARG A 90 12.48 25.05 -30.29
CA ARG A 90 11.87 26.09 -29.43
C ARG A 90 12.90 27.00 -28.79
N PHE A 91 14.04 26.45 -28.41
CA PHE A 91 15.11 27.18 -27.75
C PHE A 91 16.33 27.36 -28.65
N ALA A 92 16.18 27.23 -29.97
CA ALA A 92 17.28 27.26 -30.94
C ALA A 92 18.21 28.47 -30.78
N GLU A 93 17.64 29.65 -30.51
CA GLU A 93 18.40 30.89 -30.29
C GLU A 93 19.24 30.83 -29.00
N ILE A 94 18.64 30.37 -27.89
CA ILE A 94 19.33 30.26 -26.59
C ILE A 94 20.39 29.16 -26.66
N LEU A 95 20.04 27.98 -27.16
CA LEU A 95 20.94 26.83 -27.29
C LEU A 95 22.05 27.07 -28.33
N GLY A 96 21.78 27.89 -29.35
CA GLY A 96 22.75 28.30 -30.37
C GLY A 96 23.66 29.46 -29.93
N SER A 97 23.34 30.13 -28.81
CA SER A 97 24.13 31.29 -28.33
C SER A 97 25.54 30.94 -27.91
N ARG A 98 25.78 29.69 -27.47
CA ARG A 98 27.11 29.18 -27.13
C ARG A 98 27.15 27.64 -27.13
N PRO A 99 28.32 27.02 -27.36
CA PRO A 99 28.51 25.57 -27.30
C PRO A 99 28.16 24.98 -25.92
N PRO A 100 27.66 23.73 -25.83
CA PRO A 100 27.35 23.05 -24.57
C PRO A 100 28.47 23.12 -23.51
N ALA A 101 29.73 22.96 -23.92
CA ALA A 101 30.89 23.00 -23.01
C ALA A 101 31.14 24.38 -22.37
N GLU A 102 30.61 25.46 -22.95
CA GLU A 102 30.76 26.85 -22.46
C GLU A 102 29.64 27.28 -21.52
N TRP A 103 28.65 26.41 -21.27
CA TRP A 103 27.65 26.64 -20.24
C TRP A 103 28.23 26.37 -18.85
N ALA A 104 27.65 27.01 -17.85
CA ALA A 104 28.06 26.81 -16.47
C ALA A 104 27.86 25.32 -16.07
N PRO A 105 28.80 24.73 -15.32
CA PRO A 105 28.60 23.42 -14.71
C PRO A 105 27.26 23.37 -13.95
N ALA A 106 26.55 22.25 -14.06
CA ALA A 106 25.37 22.04 -13.23
C ALA A 106 25.83 21.85 -11.76
N PRO A 107 25.33 22.65 -10.81
CA PRO A 107 25.76 22.58 -9.41
C PRO A 107 25.27 21.29 -8.72
N PRO A 108 25.99 20.77 -7.70
CA PRO A 108 25.58 19.62 -6.92
C PRO A 108 24.56 20.07 -5.88
N VAL A 109 23.27 19.86 -6.15
CA VAL A 109 22.16 20.27 -5.28
C VAL A 109 22.20 21.78 -4.99
N ASP A 110 21.47 22.56 -5.80
CA ASP A 110 21.42 24.04 -5.80
C ASP A 110 20.68 24.65 -4.60
N ILE A 111 20.87 24.09 -3.41
CA ILE A 111 20.37 24.63 -2.16
C ILE A 111 21.40 25.65 -1.67
N ALA A 112 20.99 26.92 -1.52
CA ALA A 112 21.86 28.02 -1.12
C ALA A 112 22.74 27.70 0.11
N GLY A 113 22.25 26.93 1.09
CA GLY A 113 23.04 26.50 2.26
C GLY A 113 24.06 25.39 1.98
N ILE A 114 23.79 24.50 1.03
CA ILE A 114 24.71 23.42 0.63
C ILE A 114 25.76 23.95 -0.36
N VAL A 115 25.36 24.78 -1.32
CA VAL A 115 26.27 25.46 -2.26
C VAL A 115 27.25 26.38 -1.50
N ALA A 116 26.77 27.10 -0.48
CA ALA A 116 27.64 27.93 0.36
C ALA A 116 28.63 27.14 1.23
N SER A 117 28.30 25.89 1.60
CA SER A 117 29.16 25.06 2.45
C SER A 117 30.13 24.17 1.67
N LEU A 118 29.77 23.77 0.45
CA LEU A 118 30.58 22.89 -0.39
C LEU A 118 31.35 23.65 -1.50
N GLY A 119 30.95 24.88 -1.82
CA GLY A 119 31.53 25.70 -2.88
C GLY A 119 30.87 25.50 -4.25
N THR A 120 31.00 26.48 -5.14
CA THR A 120 30.40 26.49 -6.50
C THR A 120 31.20 25.70 -7.53
N ASP A 121 32.43 25.32 -7.19
CA ASP A 121 33.38 24.73 -8.12
C ASP A 121 33.32 23.20 -8.14
N LEU A 122 32.41 22.60 -7.37
CA LEU A 122 32.15 21.18 -7.40
C LEU A 122 31.32 20.84 -8.65
N VAL A 123 31.94 20.16 -9.59
CA VAL A 123 31.20 19.48 -10.66
C VAL A 123 30.48 18.29 -10.03
N GLY A 124 29.20 18.06 -10.35
CA GLY A 124 28.49 16.87 -9.91
C GLY A 124 29.13 15.61 -10.47
N THR A 125 30.17 15.07 -9.83
CA THR A 125 30.88 13.89 -10.29
C THR A 125 30.07 12.65 -9.95
N PHE A 126 29.23 12.22 -10.88
CA PHE A 126 29.07 10.79 -11.13
C PHE A 126 30.32 10.31 -11.90
N PRO A 127 30.82 9.08 -11.72
CA PRO A 127 32.06 8.63 -12.37
C PRO A 127 32.05 8.58 -13.91
N ALA A 128 31.01 9.09 -14.58
CA ALA A 128 30.82 8.90 -16.03
C ALA A 128 30.08 10.03 -16.77
N VAL A 129 29.73 11.19 -16.19
CA VAL A 129 28.90 12.23 -16.87
C VAL A 129 29.42 13.68 -16.62
N ASP A 130 29.50 14.50 -17.67
CA ASP A 130 29.73 15.97 -17.69
C ASP A 130 28.39 16.71 -17.92
N MET A 131 28.06 17.68 -17.07
CA MET A 131 26.73 18.31 -17.01
C MET A 131 26.77 19.83 -16.96
N ARG A 132 25.80 20.47 -17.62
CA ARG A 132 25.73 21.92 -17.77
C ARG A 132 24.31 22.43 -17.62
N LYS A 133 24.12 23.55 -16.92
CA LYS A 133 22.81 24.19 -16.76
C LYS A 133 22.65 25.32 -17.78
N VAL A 134 21.54 25.29 -18.52
CA VAL A 134 21.19 26.37 -19.43
C VAL A 134 20.56 27.50 -18.63
N ASP A 135 21.06 28.72 -18.80
CA ASP A 135 20.48 29.89 -18.19
C ASP A 135 19.17 30.27 -18.91
N LEU A 136 18.05 30.06 -18.22
CA LEU A 136 16.70 30.44 -18.68
C LEU A 136 16.12 31.61 -17.88
N SER A 137 16.94 32.37 -17.15
CA SER A 137 16.47 33.44 -16.27
C SER A 137 15.62 34.47 -17.02
N SER A 138 16.09 34.97 -18.16
CA SER A 138 15.35 35.92 -19.00
C SER A 138 14.08 35.31 -19.62
N TYR A 139 14.09 34.00 -19.92
CA TYR A 139 12.90 33.32 -20.46
C TYR A 139 11.80 33.14 -19.40
N ASN A 140 12.19 32.94 -18.14
CA ASN A 140 11.28 32.67 -17.03
C ASN A 140 10.76 33.95 -16.34
N GLU A 141 11.36 35.09 -16.63
CA GLU A 141 10.98 36.38 -16.07
C GLU A 141 9.51 36.72 -16.36
N GLY A 142 8.77 37.16 -15.34
CA GLY A 142 7.35 37.52 -15.45
C GLY A 142 6.37 36.35 -15.63
N LYS A 143 6.83 35.10 -15.83
CA LYS A 143 5.95 33.94 -16.02
C LYS A 143 5.46 33.35 -14.69
N PRO A 144 4.19 32.90 -14.62
CA PRO A 144 3.68 32.15 -13.47
C PRO A 144 4.40 30.80 -13.36
N LEU A 145 4.41 30.23 -12.16
CA LEU A 145 5.25 29.08 -11.80
C LEU A 145 5.10 27.86 -12.74
N HIS A 146 3.88 27.60 -13.21
CA HIS A 146 3.56 26.50 -14.11
C HIS A 146 3.97 26.74 -15.59
N GLU A 147 4.36 27.97 -15.93
CA GLU A 147 4.83 28.36 -17.27
C GLU A 147 6.36 28.51 -17.37
N ARG A 148 7.08 28.39 -16.24
CA ARG A 148 8.54 28.43 -16.21
C ARG A 148 9.14 27.10 -16.72
N ARG A 149 10.38 27.15 -17.20
CA ARG A 149 11.12 26.02 -17.77
C ARG A 149 12.55 25.97 -17.22
N GLU A 150 13.08 24.76 -17.09
CA GLU A 150 14.50 24.53 -16.82
C GLU A 150 15.06 23.55 -17.87
N LEU A 151 16.31 23.80 -18.28
CA LEU A 151 17.03 22.99 -19.26
C LEU A 151 18.42 22.61 -18.75
N LEU A 152 18.76 21.33 -18.92
CA LEU A 152 20.06 20.78 -18.57
C LEU A 152 20.66 20.07 -19.78
N PHE A 153 21.93 20.34 -20.05
CA PHE A 153 22.77 19.49 -20.88
C PHE A 153 23.49 18.48 -20.02
N TYR A 154 23.68 17.30 -20.58
CA TYR A 154 24.61 16.36 -20.02
C TYR A 154 25.25 15.54 -21.13
N ARG A 155 26.45 15.00 -20.89
CA ARG A 155 27.11 14.02 -21.74
C ARG A 155 27.88 13.02 -20.92
N LEU A 156 28.09 11.83 -21.44
CA LEU A 156 28.96 10.88 -20.79
C LEU A 156 30.44 11.21 -21.03
N LEU A 157 31.29 10.91 -20.05
CA LEU A 157 32.75 11.01 -20.16
C LEU A 157 33.32 9.91 -21.08
N ALA A 158 32.57 8.83 -21.30
CA ALA A 158 32.81 7.82 -22.33
C ALA A 158 31.47 7.49 -23.04
N PRO A 159 31.46 7.30 -24.38
CA PRO A 159 30.23 7.07 -25.11
C PRO A 159 29.59 5.72 -24.74
N LEU A 160 28.31 5.74 -24.35
CA LEU A 160 27.48 4.54 -24.38
C LEU A 160 27.33 4.04 -25.83
N PRO A 161 27.27 2.72 -26.07
CA PRO A 161 26.95 2.20 -27.39
C PRO A 161 25.63 2.81 -27.89
N ALA A 162 25.64 3.44 -29.07
CA ALA A 162 24.43 4.04 -29.65
C ALA A 162 23.33 3.00 -29.94
N SER A 163 23.69 1.72 -29.95
CA SER A 163 22.82 0.57 -30.15
C SER A 163 22.15 0.06 -28.87
N ASP A 164 22.44 0.64 -27.70
CA ASP A 164 21.97 0.14 -26.40
C ASP A 164 21.01 1.12 -25.72
N PRO A 165 19.73 1.16 -26.14
CA PRO A 165 18.74 2.11 -25.64
C PRO A 165 18.50 1.97 -24.13
N ASP A 166 18.68 0.78 -23.55
CA ASP A 166 18.40 0.51 -22.13
C ASP A 166 19.43 1.21 -21.23
N ALA A 167 20.71 1.17 -21.61
CA ALA A 167 21.74 1.92 -20.91
C ALA A 167 21.52 3.44 -20.98
N HIS A 168 21.05 3.94 -22.13
CA HIS A 168 20.68 5.36 -22.27
C HIS A 168 19.51 5.71 -21.35
N ILE A 169 18.45 4.92 -21.34
CA ILE A 169 17.25 5.13 -20.50
C ILE A 169 17.61 5.10 -19.02
N MET A 170 18.51 4.22 -18.58
CA MET A 170 18.94 4.12 -17.19
C MET A 170 19.78 5.33 -16.74
N VAL A 171 20.70 5.82 -17.57
CA VAL A 171 21.45 7.06 -17.28
C VAL A 171 20.49 8.24 -17.14
N HIS A 172 19.52 8.36 -18.05
CA HIS A 172 18.45 9.36 -17.94
C HIS A 172 17.63 9.18 -16.65
N ALA A 173 17.35 7.93 -16.26
CA ALA A 173 16.53 7.61 -15.11
C ALA A 173 17.17 8.04 -13.79
N PHE A 174 18.41 7.63 -13.60
CA PHE A 174 19.21 7.96 -12.42
C PHE A 174 19.49 9.47 -12.34
N GLN A 175 19.68 10.13 -13.49
CA GLN A 175 19.96 11.56 -13.54
C GLN A 175 18.77 12.42 -13.11
N ALA A 176 17.57 12.01 -13.48
CA ALA A 176 16.36 12.73 -13.10
C ALA A 176 15.97 12.52 -11.62
N ASP A 177 16.42 11.44 -10.96
CA ASP A 177 16.24 11.26 -9.52
C ASP A 177 17.05 12.21 -8.66
N ARG A 178 18.36 12.26 -8.93
CA ARG A 178 19.26 13.17 -8.22
C ARG A 178 18.93 14.65 -8.48
N ASN A 179 18.39 14.95 -9.67
CA ASN A 179 18.00 16.31 -10.05
C ASN A 179 16.54 16.66 -9.75
N GLY A 180 15.63 15.69 -9.59
CA GLY A 180 14.24 15.96 -9.18
C GLY A 180 14.19 16.62 -7.80
N LEU A 181 15.07 16.19 -6.89
CA LEU A 181 15.40 16.85 -5.62
C LEU A 181 15.83 18.31 -5.80
N LEU A 182 16.69 18.55 -6.78
CA LEU A 182 17.33 19.84 -7.10
C LEU A 182 16.31 20.83 -7.67
N MET A 183 15.45 20.37 -8.58
CA MET A 183 14.43 21.17 -9.24
C MET A 183 13.27 21.50 -8.29
N VAL A 184 12.81 20.52 -7.49
CA VAL A 184 11.77 20.73 -6.48
C VAL A 184 12.29 21.66 -5.37
N GLY A 185 13.47 21.41 -4.80
CA GLY A 185 14.04 22.27 -3.75
C GLY A 185 14.19 23.73 -4.17
N ASN A 186 14.61 23.98 -5.41
CA ASN A 186 14.73 25.31 -5.99
C ASN A 186 13.38 25.98 -6.29
N GLN A 187 12.41 25.22 -6.78
CA GLN A 187 11.14 25.77 -7.25
C GLN A 187 10.16 26.14 -6.13
N VAL A 188 10.24 25.48 -4.96
CA VAL A 188 9.37 25.75 -3.80
C VAL A 188 10.06 26.44 -2.62
N GLY A 189 11.33 26.81 -2.73
CA GLY A 189 12.04 27.60 -1.70
C GLY A 189 12.30 26.86 -0.38
N ILE A 190 12.25 25.52 -0.38
CA ILE A 190 12.31 24.67 0.83
C ILE A 190 13.71 24.11 1.10
N GLY A 191 14.75 24.67 0.47
CA GLY A 191 16.13 24.18 0.55
C GLY A 191 16.73 24.07 1.96
N PHE A 192 16.08 24.63 2.99
CA PHE A 192 16.63 24.68 4.34
C PHE A 192 16.13 23.57 5.29
N ASN A 193 15.21 22.68 4.85
CA ASN A 193 14.49 21.78 5.77
C ASN A 193 14.49 20.28 5.38
N PHE A 194 15.55 19.79 4.74
CA PHE A 194 15.68 18.34 4.52
C PHE A 194 16.34 17.65 5.73
N GLY A 195 15.51 17.20 6.69
CA GLY A 195 15.87 16.09 7.59
C GLY A 195 15.96 14.77 6.81
N ARG A 196 16.31 13.63 7.45
CA ARG A 196 16.44 12.27 6.82
C ARG A 196 15.36 12.09 5.73
N ALA A 197 15.76 12.24 4.48
CA ALA A 197 14.85 12.60 3.41
C ALA A 197 13.94 11.43 3.02
N ALA A 198 12.65 11.73 2.96
CA ALA A 198 11.58 10.90 2.47
C ALA A 198 11.86 10.38 1.04
N SER A 199 11.38 9.18 0.76
CA SER A 199 11.18 8.66 -0.59
C SER A 199 10.36 9.65 -1.42
N LEU A 200 11.00 10.27 -2.42
CA LEU A 200 10.34 11.21 -3.31
C LEU A 200 9.69 10.46 -4.46
N SER A 201 8.37 10.62 -4.60
CA SER A 201 7.68 10.18 -5.81
C SER A 201 7.65 11.31 -6.84
N TYR A 202 8.26 11.11 -8.00
CA TYR A 202 8.17 12.07 -9.11
C TYR A 202 8.20 11.32 -10.45
N SER A 203 7.54 11.91 -11.45
CA SER A 203 7.48 11.41 -12.82
C SER A 203 8.31 12.32 -13.71
N PHE A 204 9.26 11.78 -14.46
CA PHE A 204 9.97 12.53 -15.48
C PHE A 204 9.92 11.80 -16.81
N ILE A 205 10.02 12.58 -17.86
CA ILE A 205 9.86 12.12 -19.22
C ILE A 205 11.20 12.04 -19.91
N VAL A 206 11.52 10.87 -20.47
CA VAL A 206 12.71 10.67 -21.29
C VAL A 206 12.30 10.57 -22.75
N HIS A 207 13.05 11.24 -23.62
CA HIS A 207 12.89 11.12 -25.06
C HIS A 207 13.25 9.69 -25.48
N VAL A 208 12.28 8.96 -26.00
CA VAL A 208 12.48 7.57 -26.48
C VAL A 208 13.00 7.50 -27.91
N ASN A 209 13.14 8.65 -28.58
CA ASN A 209 13.81 8.75 -29.88
C ASN A 209 15.21 9.33 -29.70
N PRO A 210 16.29 8.52 -29.78
CA PRO A 210 17.66 8.98 -29.60
C PRO A 210 18.05 10.13 -30.54
N ALA A 211 17.46 10.19 -31.74
CA ALA A 211 17.75 11.24 -32.71
C ALA A 211 17.27 12.64 -32.26
N ASP A 212 16.18 12.71 -31.48
CA ASP A 212 15.62 13.97 -30.95
C ASP A 212 16.18 14.31 -29.56
N ALA A 213 16.88 13.38 -28.91
CA ALA A 213 17.50 13.57 -27.60
C ALA A 213 18.96 14.02 -27.70
N VAL A 214 19.64 13.65 -28.80
CA VAL A 214 21.09 13.83 -29.00
C VAL A 214 21.36 15.07 -29.85
N MET A 215 22.05 16.04 -29.26
CA MET A 215 22.70 17.15 -29.94
C MET A 215 24.14 16.77 -30.34
N LYS A 216 24.47 16.93 -31.62
CA LYS A 216 25.84 16.74 -32.12
C LYS A 216 26.55 18.09 -32.16
N TYR A 217 27.69 18.18 -31.51
CA TYR A 217 28.58 19.34 -31.58
C TYR A 217 29.98 18.88 -31.95
N GLY A 218 30.34 19.00 -33.23
CA GLY A 218 31.57 18.41 -33.75
C GLY A 218 31.54 16.88 -33.65
N LYS A 219 32.52 16.29 -32.94
CA LYS A 219 32.59 14.85 -32.66
C LYS A 219 31.83 14.45 -31.39
N ASP A 220 31.45 15.42 -30.56
CA ASP A 220 30.84 15.18 -29.26
C ASP A 220 29.32 15.08 -29.36
N GLN A 221 28.74 14.20 -28.53
CA GLN A 221 27.30 14.02 -28.39
C GLN A 221 26.88 14.50 -27.01
N TRP A 222 25.89 15.38 -26.98
CA TRP A 222 25.30 15.95 -25.79
C TRP A 222 23.81 15.66 -25.78
N TRP A 223 23.25 15.47 -24.60
CA TRP A 223 21.83 15.17 -24.43
C TRP A 223 21.16 16.35 -23.73
N ILE A 224 19.89 16.60 -24.09
CA ILE A 224 19.09 17.68 -23.51
C ILE A 224 17.93 17.10 -22.68
N MET A 225 17.74 17.65 -21.48
CA MET A 225 16.61 17.35 -20.61
C MET A 225 15.80 18.62 -20.36
N GLU A 226 14.47 18.54 -20.55
CA GLU A 226 13.51 19.62 -20.29
C GLU A 226 12.52 19.23 -19.19
N ALA A 227 12.18 20.18 -18.31
CA ALA A 227 11.14 20.00 -17.29
C ALA A 227 10.05 21.09 -17.31
N CYS A 228 8.80 20.70 -17.00
CA CYS A 228 7.60 21.56 -16.93
C CYS A 228 6.50 20.91 -16.06
N PHE A 229 5.64 21.72 -15.40
CA PHE A 229 4.46 21.28 -14.62
C PHE A 229 3.21 22.07 -15.01
N PRO A 230 2.00 21.47 -15.24
CA PRO A 230 1.68 20.08 -15.62
C PRO A 230 1.40 19.97 -17.14
N ARG A 231 1.61 18.78 -17.78
CA ARG A 231 0.71 18.22 -18.84
C ARG A 231 1.14 16.89 -19.54
N VAL A 232 0.08 16.21 -20.04
CA VAL A 232 -0.18 15.01 -20.90
C VAL A 232 0.76 14.73 -22.11
N GLU A 233 1.25 13.49 -22.31
CA GLU A 233 0.75 12.30 -23.08
C GLU A 233 0.90 12.30 -24.64
N ALA A 234 2.13 12.11 -25.17
CA ALA A 234 2.42 11.35 -26.42
C ALA A 234 3.96 11.21 -26.69
N GLY A 235 4.43 10.01 -27.07
CA GLY A 235 5.79 9.77 -27.61
C GLY A 235 6.96 9.87 -26.61
N ARG A 236 6.69 9.60 -25.33
CA ARG A 236 7.54 9.95 -24.19
C ARG A 236 7.48 8.80 -23.16
N ALA A 237 8.63 8.31 -22.67
CA ALA A 237 8.64 7.34 -21.56
C ALA A 237 8.46 8.10 -20.25
N ILE A 238 7.59 7.60 -19.36
CA ILE A 238 7.38 8.17 -18.02
C ILE A 238 8.08 7.24 -17.05
N ILE A 239 9.08 7.76 -16.31
CA ILE A 239 9.68 7.02 -15.21
C ILE A 239 9.05 7.52 -13.93
N VAL A 240 8.36 6.63 -13.23
CA VAL A 240 7.76 6.88 -11.92
C VAL A 240 8.72 6.32 -10.89
N ALA A 241 9.48 7.20 -10.24
CA ALA A 241 10.12 6.82 -8.99
C ALA A 241 9.09 6.98 -7.87
N GLY A 242 9.00 6.01 -6.97
CA GLY A 242 8.11 6.00 -5.81
C GLY A 242 8.04 4.58 -5.21
N PRO A 243 7.75 4.41 -3.90
CA PRO A 243 7.26 3.12 -3.42
C PRO A 243 6.00 2.75 -4.21
N PRO A 244 5.70 1.46 -4.38
CA PRO A 244 4.70 0.98 -5.31
C PRO A 244 3.29 1.35 -4.83
N HIS A 245 2.87 2.58 -5.05
CA HIS A 245 1.49 2.99 -4.91
C HIS A 245 1.13 4.00 -6.00
N ASP A 246 0.11 3.58 -6.75
CA ASP A 246 -0.86 4.36 -7.52
C ASP A 246 -0.49 4.80 -8.94
N PHE A 247 -0.52 3.81 -9.86
CA PHE A 247 -1.13 3.99 -11.18
C PHE A 247 -2.15 2.87 -11.42
N GLU A 248 -3.41 3.25 -11.61
CA GLU A 248 -4.49 2.33 -11.98
C GLU A 248 -4.17 1.66 -13.32
N GLY A 249 -4.08 0.33 -13.29
CA GLY A 249 -3.77 -0.52 -14.43
C GLY A 249 -3.20 -1.85 -13.92
N GLU A 250 -4.08 -2.81 -13.67
CA GLU A 250 -3.79 -4.15 -13.13
C GLU A 250 -2.48 -4.79 -13.65
N GLN A 251 -1.51 -5.04 -12.75
CA GLN A 251 -0.98 -6.38 -12.41
C GLN A 251 0.22 -6.33 -11.42
N HIS A 252 -0.13 -6.61 -10.15
CA HIS A 252 0.60 -7.29 -9.06
C HIS A 252 2.12 -7.14 -8.87
N LEU A 253 2.55 -6.41 -7.83
CA LEU A 253 3.73 -6.69 -6.98
C LEU A 253 3.31 -7.62 -5.84
N THR A 254 3.11 -8.89 -6.20
CA THR A 254 2.19 -9.82 -5.53
C THR A 254 0.79 -9.19 -5.45
N SER A 255 -0.29 -9.88 -5.80
CA SER A 255 -1.56 -9.43 -5.23
C SER A 255 -1.32 -9.38 -3.73
N THR A 256 -1.49 -8.24 -3.07
CA THR A 256 -2.04 -8.32 -1.72
C THR A 256 -3.32 -9.13 -1.90
N LYS A 257 -3.26 -10.41 -1.52
CA LYS A 257 -4.40 -11.33 -1.71
C LYS A 257 -5.59 -10.65 -1.05
N ASP A 258 -6.69 -10.50 -1.76
CA ASP A 258 -7.89 -9.95 -1.13
C ASP A 258 -8.27 -10.85 0.06
N ILE A 259 -8.80 -10.26 1.13
CA ILE A 259 -9.19 -11.00 2.33
C ILE A 259 -10.11 -12.18 1.95
N PRO A 260 -9.82 -13.41 2.41
CA PRO A 260 -10.69 -14.54 2.15
C PRO A 260 -12.08 -14.30 2.74
N LYS A 261 -13.13 -14.61 1.96
CA LYS A 261 -14.54 -14.45 2.33
C LYS A 261 -14.97 -15.30 3.55
N PHE A 262 -14.09 -16.18 4.00
CA PHE A 262 -14.34 -17.13 5.06
C PHE A 262 -13.08 -17.32 5.90
N GLY A 263 -13.19 -17.16 7.21
CA GLY A 263 -12.08 -17.29 8.14
C GLY A 263 -12.46 -17.98 9.45
N LEU A 264 -11.47 -18.14 10.33
CA LEU A 264 -11.65 -18.71 11.67
C LEU A 264 -11.60 -17.60 12.71
N GLY A 265 -12.70 -17.43 13.46
CA GLY A 265 -12.71 -16.57 14.65
C GLY A 265 -12.06 -17.26 15.85
N THR A 266 -11.21 -16.56 16.59
CA THR A 266 -10.48 -17.14 17.75
C THR A 266 -10.96 -16.66 19.12
N TRP A 267 -11.92 -15.73 19.17
CA TRP A 267 -12.48 -15.22 20.43
C TRP A 267 -13.12 -16.34 21.28
N LEU A 268 -12.89 -16.29 22.61
CA LEU A 268 -13.35 -17.32 23.57
C LEU A 268 -12.92 -18.75 23.24
N SER A 269 -11.83 -18.92 22.50
CA SER A 269 -11.19 -20.22 22.36
C SER A 269 -10.30 -20.45 23.56
N ASP A 270 -10.52 -21.57 24.26
CA ASP A 270 -9.68 -21.96 25.39
C ASP A 270 -8.22 -22.05 24.92
N ARG A 271 -7.31 -21.52 25.73
CA ARG A 271 -5.88 -21.43 25.40
C ARG A 271 -5.26 -22.79 25.09
N ASP A 272 -5.73 -23.86 25.73
CA ASP A 272 -5.27 -25.24 25.52
C ASP A 272 -5.82 -25.89 24.23
N LYS A 273 -6.80 -25.27 23.56
CA LYS A 273 -7.44 -25.81 22.35
C LYS A 273 -7.20 -24.97 21.10
N VAL A 274 -6.98 -23.66 21.25
CA VAL A 274 -6.91 -22.74 20.12
C VAL A 274 -5.75 -23.04 19.17
N ALA A 275 -4.60 -23.48 19.68
CA ALA A 275 -3.45 -23.84 18.84
C ALA A 275 -3.81 -24.98 17.86
N HIS A 276 -4.37 -26.07 18.39
CA HIS A 276 -4.82 -27.22 17.60
C HIS A 276 -5.93 -26.84 16.61
N ALA A 277 -6.89 -26.02 17.05
CA ALA A 277 -7.98 -25.57 16.18
C ALA A 277 -7.47 -24.74 14.99
N VAL A 278 -6.51 -23.85 15.21
CA VAL A 278 -5.89 -23.02 14.16
C VAL A 278 -5.06 -23.88 13.21
N GLU A 279 -4.22 -24.77 13.73
CA GLU A 279 -3.46 -25.72 12.92
C GLU A 279 -4.37 -26.54 12.01
N PHE A 280 -5.37 -27.20 12.59
CA PHE A 280 -6.32 -28.03 11.87
C PHE A 280 -7.12 -27.24 10.83
N ALA A 281 -7.55 -26.01 11.15
CA ALA A 281 -8.27 -25.16 10.22
C ALA A 281 -7.40 -24.84 8.99
N LEU A 282 -6.16 -24.42 9.20
CA LEU A 282 -5.22 -24.09 8.12
C LEU A 282 -4.93 -25.31 7.24
N GLU A 283 -4.67 -26.48 7.84
CA GLU A 283 -4.47 -27.73 7.10
C GLU A 283 -5.73 -28.21 6.36
N SER A 284 -6.90 -27.86 6.87
CA SER A 284 -8.19 -28.13 6.22
C SER A 284 -8.52 -27.14 5.09
N GLY A 285 -7.68 -26.13 4.84
CA GLY A 285 -7.84 -25.17 3.76
C GLY A 285 -8.44 -23.82 4.16
N TYR A 286 -8.52 -23.51 5.47
CA TYR A 286 -8.68 -22.12 5.89
C TYR A 286 -7.40 -21.35 5.56
N ASN A 287 -7.56 -20.07 5.26
CA ASN A 287 -6.46 -19.17 4.96
C ASN A 287 -6.71 -17.76 5.53
N HIS A 288 -7.64 -17.62 6.47
CA HIS A 288 -7.93 -16.38 7.19
C HIS A 288 -8.13 -16.70 8.67
N ILE A 289 -7.28 -16.13 9.52
CA ILE A 289 -7.35 -16.21 10.98
C ILE A 289 -7.69 -14.84 11.55
N ASP A 290 -8.79 -14.78 12.28
CA ASP A 290 -9.21 -13.59 13.01
C ASP A 290 -8.82 -13.69 14.49
N ALA A 291 -7.88 -12.85 14.89
CA ALA A 291 -7.37 -12.72 16.26
C ALA A 291 -7.62 -11.32 16.82
N ALA A 292 -7.25 -11.12 18.09
CA ALA A 292 -7.19 -9.82 18.73
C ALA A 292 -6.37 -9.89 20.01
N LEU A 293 -5.65 -8.80 20.32
CA LEU A 293 -4.89 -8.68 21.56
C LEU A 293 -5.75 -8.93 22.82
N ASN A 294 -7.00 -8.46 22.80
CA ASN A 294 -7.90 -8.61 23.95
C ASN A 294 -8.43 -10.05 24.15
N TYR A 295 -8.25 -10.95 23.18
CA TYR A 295 -8.66 -12.36 23.35
C TYR A 295 -7.72 -13.13 24.27
N LYS A 296 -6.52 -12.57 24.56
CA LYS A 296 -5.52 -13.15 25.48
C LYS A 296 -5.09 -14.56 25.10
N ASN A 297 -5.09 -14.86 23.81
CA ASN A 297 -4.72 -16.15 23.25
C ASN A 297 -3.90 -16.04 21.94
N GLU A 298 -3.43 -14.84 21.56
CA GLU A 298 -2.63 -14.63 20.35
C GLU A 298 -1.35 -15.47 20.33
N ASP A 299 -0.76 -15.75 21.50
CA ASP A 299 0.43 -16.60 21.64
C ASP A 299 0.15 -18.08 21.33
N GLU A 300 -1.03 -18.58 21.71
CA GLU A 300 -1.46 -19.94 21.37
C GLU A 300 -1.95 -20.02 19.93
N THR A 301 -2.65 -18.98 19.43
CA THR A 301 -3.00 -18.84 18.01
C THR A 301 -1.74 -18.87 17.14
N GLY A 302 -0.68 -18.17 17.55
CA GLY A 302 0.61 -18.14 16.86
C GLY A 302 1.28 -19.52 16.80
N LYS A 303 1.20 -20.32 17.87
CA LYS A 303 1.67 -21.71 17.85
C LYS A 303 0.91 -22.54 16.82
N GLY A 304 -0.41 -22.40 16.73
CA GLY A 304 -1.21 -23.07 15.70
C GLY A 304 -0.82 -22.68 14.27
N ILE A 305 -0.57 -21.39 14.03
CA ILE A 305 -0.06 -20.89 12.73
C ILE A 305 1.30 -21.51 12.42
N ALA A 306 2.22 -21.55 13.39
CA ALA A 306 3.57 -22.09 13.19
C ALA A 306 3.61 -23.62 13.01
N SER A 307 2.66 -24.35 13.62
CA SER A 307 2.52 -25.80 13.44
C SER A 307 1.94 -26.18 12.09
N ALA A 308 1.06 -25.35 11.52
CA ALA A 308 0.46 -25.62 10.23
C ALA A 308 1.51 -25.63 9.10
N ASN A 309 1.45 -26.66 8.24
CA ASN A 309 2.33 -26.76 7.08
C ASN A 309 1.83 -25.88 5.90
N VAL A 310 1.66 -24.57 6.14
CA VAL A 310 1.18 -23.57 5.19
C VAL A 310 2.09 -22.35 5.23
N SER A 311 2.48 -21.84 4.05
CA SER A 311 3.37 -20.68 3.96
C SER A 311 2.73 -19.42 4.54
N ARG A 312 3.52 -18.54 5.17
CA ARG A 312 3.01 -17.31 5.79
C ARG A 312 2.26 -16.42 4.80
N GLU A 313 2.76 -16.31 3.58
CA GLU A 313 2.15 -15.54 2.47
C GLU A 313 0.84 -16.14 1.94
N ASP A 314 0.49 -17.36 2.38
CA ASP A 314 -0.76 -18.04 2.05
C ASP A 314 -1.85 -17.88 3.11
N ILE A 315 -1.52 -17.23 4.24
CA ILE A 315 -2.44 -17.02 5.36
C ILE A 315 -2.68 -15.52 5.55
N TRP A 316 -3.95 -15.13 5.66
CA TRP A 316 -4.37 -13.81 6.09
C TRP A 316 -4.53 -13.79 7.62
N VAL A 317 -3.75 -12.97 8.31
CA VAL A 317 -3.80 -12.84 9.78
C VAL A 317 -4.31 -11.45 10.16
N THR A 318 -5.45 -11.42 10.83
CA THR A 318 -6.08 -10.20 11.36
C THR A 318 -5.85 -10.10 12.87
N SER A 319 -5.49 -8.92 13.38
CA SER A 319 -5.54 -8.61 14.82
C SER A 319 -6.16 -7.23 15.07
N LYS A 320 -6.37 -6.88 16.34
CA LYS A 320 -7.14 -5.68 16.74
C LYS A 320 -6.46 -4.89 17.85
N LEU A 321 -6.42 -3.58 17.68
CA LEU A 321 -5.98 -2.60 18.66
C LEU A 321 -7.02 -2.46 19.78
N TRP A 322 -6.66 -2.88 20.99
CA TRP A 322 -7.54 -2.76 22.15
C TRP A 322 -7.65 -1.31 22.67
N ASN A 323 -8.77 -1.02 23.33
CA ASN A 323 -9.18 0.30 23.79
C ASN A 323 -8.13 1.03 24.66
N GLU A 324 -7.33 0.31 25.44
CA GLU A 324 -6.24 0.90 26.25
C GLU A 324 -5.04 1.40 25.42
N HIS A 325 -5.00 1.12 24.12
CA HIS A 325 -3.85 1.38 23.26
C HIS A 325 -4.09 2.42 22.16
N HIS A 326 -5.15 3.23 22.29
CA HIS A 326 -5.50 4.27 21.30
C HIS A 326 -4.47 5.41 21.20
N ARG A 327 -3.69 5.67 22.26
CA ARG A 327 -2.59 6.65 22.23
C ARG A 327 -1.54 6.25 21.18
N PRO A 328 -1.01 7.16 20.35
CA PRO A 328 -0.12 6.79 19.23
C PRO A 328 1.09 5.90 19.60
N ASN A 329 1.74 6.19 20.73
CA ASN A 329 2.87 5.38 21.22
C ASN A 329 2.44 4.00 21.72
N GLU A 330 1.23 3.88 22.27
CA GLU A 330 0.67 2.59 22.73
C GLU A 330 0.21 1.75 21.54
N ALA A 331 -0.34 2.35 20.48
CA ALA A 331 -0.71 1.64 19.27
C ALA A 331 0.48 0.91 18.62
N THR A 332 1.63 1.57 18.56
CA THR A 332 2.88 0.96 18.04
C THR A 332 3.37 -0.19 18.92
N LYS A 333 3.23 -0.09 20.26
CA LYS A 333 3.59 -1.18 21.18
C LYS A 333 2.64 -2.36 21.04
N ALA A 334 1.34 -2.08 20.96
CA ALA A 334 0.29 -3.10 20.87
C ALA A 334 0.43 -3.96 19.63
N ILE A 335 0.61 -3.37 18.44
CA ILE A 335 0.80 -4.15 17.21
C ILE A 335 2.08 -4.98 17.24
N LYS A 336 3.19 -4.45 17.76
CA LYS A 336 4.44 -5.21 17.90
C LYS A 336 4.27 -6.40 18.84
N LYS A 337 3.48 -6.24 19.90
CA LYS A 337 3.12 -7.34 20.79
C LYS A 337 2.30 -8.40 20.05
N SER A 338 1.24 -8.02 19.32
CA SER A 338 0.44 -8.97 18.55
C SER A 338 1.26 -9.73 17.50
N ILE A 339 2.12 -9.03 16.75
CA ILE A 339 3.05 -9.65 15.78
C ILE A 339 3.96 -10.67 16.47
N SER A 340 4.52 -10.30 17.63
CA SER A 340 5.40 -11.18 18.40
C SER A 340 4.67 -12.40 18.98
N ASP A 341 3.49 -12.20 19.56
CA ASP A 341 2.69 -13.29 20.16
C ASP A 341 2.22 -14.25 19.06
N LEU A 342 1.71 -13.74 17.94
CA LEU A 342 1.30 -14.55 16.78
C LEU A 342 2.49 -15.19 16.05
N GLY A 343 3.73 -14.80 16.32
CA GLY A 343 4.92 -15.35 15.68
C GLY A 343 5.05 -15.05 14.19
N VAL A 344 4.48 -13.92 13.72
CA VAL A 344 4.48 -13.52 12.31
C VAL A 344 5.41 -12.33 12.05
N GLY A 345 5.77 -12.07 10.78
CA GLY A 345 6.59 -10.89 10.42
C GLY A 345 5.81 -9.59 10.26
N TYR A 346 4.51 -9.69 9.98
CA TYR A 346 3.57 -8.58 9.77
C TYR A 346 2.13 -9.10 9.95
N LEU A 347 1.16 -8.19 10.09
CA LEU A 347 -0.27 -8.51 10.01
C LEU A 347 -0.83 -8.20 8.61
N ASP A 348 -1.77 -8.99 8.13
CA ASP A 348 -2.46 -8.67 6.88
C ASP A 348 -3.48 -7.55 7.11
N LEU A 349 -4.16 -7.58 8.26
CA LEU A 349 -5.13 -6.56 8.67
C LEU A 349 -4.98 -6.22 10.16
N TYR A 350 -4.98 -4.93 10.48
CA TYR A 350 -5.05 -4.45 11.86
C TYR A 350 -6.24 -3.51 12.06
N LEU A 351 -7.15 -3.87 12.97
CA LEU A 351 -8.40 -3.14 13.19
C LEU A 351 -8.36 -2.30 14.46
N MET A 352 -8.97 -1.10 14.44
CA MET A 352 -9.37 -0.44 15.68
C MET A 352 -10.54 -1.21 16.28
N HIS A 353 -10.36 -1.89 17.42
CA HIS A 353 -11.33 -2.87 17.91
C HIS A 353 -12.67 -2.21 18.31
N TRP A 354 -12.62 -1.03 18.91
CA TRP A 354 -13.79 -0.21 19.24
C TRP A 354 -13.46 1.26 19.03
N PRO A 355 -14.41 2.13 18.68
CA PRO A 355 -14.20 3.58 18.62
C PRO A 355 -14.13 4.23 20.01
N VAL A 356 -13.49 3.56 20.99
CA VAL A 356 -13.49 3.98 22.41
C VAL A 356 -12.07 3.87 23.00
N ALA A 357 -11.52 4.99 23.43
CA ALA A 357 -10.23 5.03 24.09
C ALA A 357 -10.37 4.86 25.62
N PHE A 358 -9.54 4.01 26.21
CA PHE A 358 -9.38 3.88 27.65
C PHE A 358 -8.01 4.39 28.10
N VAL A 359 -7.96 4.95 29.32
CA VAL A 359 -6.70 5.41 29.91
C VAL A 359 -5.83 4.18 30.21
N PRO A 360 -4.60 4.10 29.68
CA PRO A 360 -3.74 2.92 29.86
C PRO A 360 -3.59 2.51 31.33
N GLY A 361 -3.84 1.23 31.63
CA GLY A 361 -3.70 0.70 32.99
C GLY A 361 -4.75 1.20 34.00
N LYS A 362 -5.85 1.79 33.55
CA LYS A 362 -6.97 2.26 34.39
C LYS A 362 -8.29 1.52 34.09
N GLY A 363 -8.22 0.34 33.47
CA GLY A 363 -9.40 -0.43 33.08
C GLY A 363 -10.27 0.35 32.10
N ASN A 364 -11.59 0.28 32.26
CA ASN A 364 -12.54 0.92 31.33
C ASN A 364 -12.72 2.44 31.56
N LYS A 365 -11.75 3.12 32.20
CA LYS A 365 -11.83 4.57 32.36
C LYS A 365 -11.63 5.23 31.00
N LEU A 366 -12.65 5.93 30.51
CA LEU A 366 -12.60 6.67 29.24
C LEU A 366 -11.44 7.67 29.21
N ASP A 367 -10.69 7.64 28.11
CA ASP A 367 -9.64 8.61 27.80
C ASP A 367 -10.20 9.68 26.87
N LYS A 368 -10.52 10.84 27.45
CA LYS A 368 -11.09 11.98 26.70
C LYS A 368 -10.03 12.82 25.98
N GLU A 369 -8.74 12.47 26.12
CA GLU A 369 -7.63 13.18 25.48
C GLU A 369 -7.32 12.65 24.07
N ILE A 370 -7.89 11.50 23.70
CA ILE A 370 -7.58 10.80 22.45
C ILE A 370 -8.86 10.57 21.66
N THR A 371 -8.86 11.03 20.41
CA THR A 371 -9.97 10.82 19.49
C THR A 371 -9.74 9.60 18.59
N ILE A 372 -10.81 9.15 17.92
CA ILE A 372 -10.71 8.15 16.84
C ILE A 372 -9.81 8.65 15.69
N VAL A 373 -9.73 9.96 15.45
CA VAL A 373 -8.88 10.55 14.41
C VAL A 373 -7.40 10.44 14.79
N ASP A 374 -7.04 10.76 16.03
CA ASP A 374 -5.66 10.61 16.52
C ASP A 374 -5.20 9.15 16.41
N THR A 375 -6.09 8.23 16.79
CA THR A 375 -5.84 6.80 16.71
C THR A 375 -5.68 6.36 15.25
N TRP A 376 -6.55 6.83 14.34
CA TRP A 376 -6.46 6.51 12.92
C TRP A 376 -5.15 6.97 12.30
N ARG A 377 -4.73 8.22 12.57
CA ARG A 377 -3.43 8.73 12.10
C ARG A 377 -2.25 7.91 12.61
N ALA A 378 -2.34 7.42 13.85
CA ALA A 378 -1.35 6.49 14.38
C ALA A 378 -1.35 5.16 13.60
N MET A 379 -2.53 4.60 13.31
CA MET A 379 -2.67 3.37 12.52
C MET A 379 -2.14 3.50 11.09
N GLU A 380 -2.34 4.65 10.41
CA GLU A 380 -1.75 4.91 9.09
C GLU A 380 -0.22 4.83 9.12
N ASN A 381 0.41 5.29 10.21
CA ASN A 381 1.86 5.15 10.39
C ASN A 381 2.31 3.70 10.59
N LEU A 382 1.44 2.81 11.09
CA LEU A 382 1.75 1.38 11.22
C LEU A 382 1.85 0.71 9.84
N VAL A 383 1.04 1.15 8.88
CA VAL A 383 1.15 0.72 7.46
C VAL A 383 2.46 1.23 6.86
N ARG A 384 2.78 2.52 7.03
CA ARG A 384 4.03 3.12 6.53
C ARG A 384 5.28 2.46 7.14
N ALA A 385 5.17 1.95 8.37
CA ALA A 385 6.22 1.21 9.05
C ALA A 385 6.28 -0.29 8.64
N ASN A 386 5.43 -0.73 7.71
CA ASN A 386 5.34 -2.11 7.22
C ASN A 386 5.04 -3.14 8.34
N LEU A 387 4.33 -2.73 9.39
CA LEU A 387 3.90 -3.62 10.48
C LEU A 387 2.57 -4.32 10.14
N THR A 388 1.75 -3.70 9.29
CA THR A 388 0.53 -4.28 8.75
C THR A 388 0.37 -3.91 7.27
N ARG A 389 -0.27 -4.78 6.47
CA ARG A 389 -0.58 -4.50 5.05
C ARG A 389 -1.78 -3.57 4.92
N HIS A 390 -2.83 -3.86 5.71
CA HIS A 390 -4.06 -3.11 5.72
C HIS A 390 -4.42 -2.66 7.15
N ILE A 391 -5.18 -1.58 7.24
CA ILE A 391 -5.82 -1.12 8.47
C ILE A 391 -7.32 -0.98 8.27
N GLY A 392 -8.08 -1.17 9.33
CA GLY A 392 -9.53 -1.09 9.30
C GLY A 392 -10.11 -0.71 10.66
N ILE A 393 -11.43 -0.80 10.75
CA ILE A 393 -12.20 -0.39 11.93
C ILE A 393 -13.12 -1.53 12.38
N SER A 394 -13.56 -1.47 13.64
CA SER A 394 -14.51 -2.43 14.19
C SER A 394 -15.48 -1.75 15.15
N ASN A 395 -16.76 -2.10 15.05
CA ASN A 395 -17.84 -1.58 15.90
C ASN A 395 -18.10 -0.06 15.77
N PHE A 396 -17.89 0.52 14.58
CA PHE A 396 -18.15 1.94 14.34
C PHE A 396 -19.62 2.20 13.97
N ALA A 397 -20.18 3.27 14.51
CA ALA A 397 -21.40 3.89 14.00
C ALA A 397 -21.16 4.52 12.60
N LYS A 398 -22.21 4.72 11.81
CA LYS A 398 -22.07 5.29 10.46
C LYS A 398 -21.45 6.69 10.49
N ARG A 399 -21.79 7.52 11.48
CA ARG A 399 -21.18 8.83 11.74
C ARG A 399 -19.66 8.74 11.94
N ASP A 400 -19.21 7.76 12.73
CA ASP A 400 -17.80 7.62 13.06
C ASP A 400 -17.02 7.07 11.85
N VAL A 401 -17.64 6.18 11.05
CA VAL A 401 -17.10 5.78 9.73
C VAL A 401 -16.88 7.00 8.86
N GLN A 402 -17.88 7.89 8.73
CA GLN A 402 -17.76 9.11 7.92
C GLN A 402 -16.63 10.02 8.44
N THR A 403 -16.50 10.16 9.76
CA THR A 403 -15.43 10.96 10.38
C THR A 403 -14.04 10.47 9.97
N ILE A 404 -13.84 9.15 9.87
CA ILE A 404 -12.58 8.58 9.39
C ILE A 404 -12.40 8.80 7.88
N LEU A 405 -13.44 8.61 7.07
CA LEU A 405 -13.38 8.80 5.62
C LEU A 405 -13.04 10.24 5.22
N ASP A 406 -13.52 11.22 5.97
CA ASP A 406 -13.27 12.65 5.69
C ASP A 406 -11.80 13.04 5.89
N ILE A 407 -11.05 12.28 6.70
CA ILE A 407 -9.67 12.62 7.07
C ILE A 407 -8.64 11.62 6.52
N CYS A 408 -9.01 10.38 6.23
CA CYS A 408 -8.05 9.32 5.97
C CYS A 408 -7.19 9.61 4.72
N THR A 409 -5.90 9.38 4.85
CA THR A 409 -4.97 9.26 3.72
C THR A 409 -4.88 7.79 3.27
N ILE A 410 -4.96 6.85 4.21
CA ILE A 410 -5.15 5.43 3.92
C ILE A 410 -6.56 5.07 4.36
N CYS A 411 -7.45 4.79 3.39
CA CYS A 411 -8.84 4.44 3.68
C CYS A 411 -8.92 3.11 4.48
N PRO A 412 -9.91 2.95 5.37
CA PRO A 412 -10.13 1.67 6.03
C PRO A 412 -10.44 0.58 5.01
N TYR A 413 -9.68 -0.51 5.05
CA TYR A 413 -9.83 -1.64 4.13
C TYR A 413 -11.08 -2.47 4.46
N ALA A 414 -11.34 -2.67 5.75
CA ALA A 414 -12.47 -3.44 6.23
C ALA A 414 -13.09 -2.84 7.49
N HIS A 415 -14.39 -3.07 7.66
CA HIS A 415 -15.12 -2.84 8.89
C HIS A 415 -15.64 -4.18 9.43
N GLU A 416 -15.18 -4.56 10.62
CA GLU A 416 -15.68 -5.73 11.34
C GLU A 416 -16.77 -5.35 12.35
N PHE A 417 -18.00 -5.85 12.20
CA PHE A 417 -19.09 -5.57 13.13
C PHE A 417 -20.07 -6.75 13.25
N GLU A 418 -20.92 -6.71 14.28
CA GLU A 418 -21.92 -7.75 14.50
C GLU A 418 -22.91 -7.76 13.36
N THR A 419 -22.99 -8.84 12.60
CA THR A 419 -24.11 -9.01 11.69
C THR A 419 -24.36 -10.48 11.39
N HIS A 420 -25.64 -10.83 11.48
CA HIS A 420 -26.14 -12.20 11.44
C HIS A 420 -27.65 -12.16 11.13
N PRO A 421 -28.34 -13.28 10.90
CA PRO A 421 -29.74 -13.28 10.49
C PRO A 421 -30.71 -12.48 11.36
N TYR A 422 -30.43 -12.34 12.66
CA TYR A 422 -31.27 -11.57 13.60
C TYR A 422 -30.87 -10.09 13.75
N LEU A 423 -29.78 -9.66 13.11
CA LEU A 423 -29.29 -8.29 13.05
C LEU A 423 -28.60 -8.09 11.69
N GLN A 424 -29.40 -7.95 10.65
CA GLN A 424 -28.88 -8.01 9.29
C GLN A 424 -28.16 -6.73 8.88
N GLN A 425 -28.63 -5.56 9.28
CA GLN A 425 -27.99 -4.28 8.96
C GLN A 425 -27.70 -4.10 7.46
N GLN A 426 -28.65 -4.49 6.59
CA GLN A 426 -28.42 -4.58 5.15
C GLN A 426 -28.05 -3.22 4.54
N ASP A 427 -28.76 -2.14 4.92
CA ASP A 427 -28.45 -0.79 4.46
C ASP A 427 -27.01 -0.36 4.83
N PHE A 428 -26.52 -0.80 5.99
CA PHE A 428 -25.15 -0.51 6.40
C PHE A 428 -24.14 -1.34 5.62
N VAL A 429 -24.43 -2.62 5.34
CA VAL A 429 -23.59 -3.45 4.46
C VAL A 429 -23.51 -2.87 3.05
N ASP A 430 -24.64 -2.43 2.50
CA ASP A 430 -24.71 -1.84 1.16
C ASP A 430 -23.94 -0.51 1.11
N PHE A 431 -24.03 0.31 2.15
CA PHE A 431 -23.20 1.52 2.29
C PHE A 431 -21.69 1.21 2.22
N HIS A 432 -21.21 0.18 2.91
CA HIS A 432 -19.79 -0.21 2.85
C HIS A 432 -19.37 -0.65 1.44
N LYS A 433 -20.26 -1.38 0.75
CA LYS A 433 -20.03 -1.80 -0.64
C LYS A 433 -19.92 -0.60 -1.58
N GLU A 434 -20.75 0.43 -1.42
CA GLU A 434 -20.72 1.65 -2.23
C GLU A 434 -19.41 2.42 -2.08
N ILE A 435 -18.83 2.45 -0.87
CA ILE A 435 -17.55 3.14 -0.60
C ILE A 435 -16.32 2.25 -0.80
N GLY A 436 -16.49 1.00 -1.27
CA GLY A 436 -15.40 0.07 -1.53
C GLY A 436 -14.75 -0.54 -0.28
N MET A 437 -15.43 -0.52 0.88
CA MET A 437 -14.95 -1.10 2.14
C MET A 437 -15.51 -2.50 2.35
N LYS A 438 -14.66 -3.45 2.78
CA LYS A 438 -15.08 -4.82 3.06
C LYS A 438 -15.83 -4.90 4.39
N VAL A 439 -16.81 -5.82 4.50
CA VAL A 439 -17.51 -6.07 5.77
C VAL A 439 -17.14 -7.44 6.31
N ILE A 440 -16.62 -7.50 7.54
CA ILE A 440 -16.37 -8.74 8.27
C ILE A 440 -17.47 -8.92 9.31
N ALA A 441 -18.24 -9.99 9.18
CA ALA A 441 -19.33 -10.33 10.06
C ALA A 441 -18.82 -11.20 11.21
N TYR A 442 -18.68 -10.62 12.40
CA TYR A 442 -18.46 -11.41 13.62
C TYR A 442 -19.78 -11.94 14.17
N SER A 443 -19.69 -12.98 15.00
CA SER A 443 -20.85 -13.74 15.51
C SER A 443 -21.82 -14.16 14.39
N PRO A 444 -21.32 -14.71 13.25
CA PRO A 444 -22.18 -15.00 12.11
C PRO A 444 -23.27 -16.04 12.41
N LEU A 445 -23.07 -16.85 13.45
CA LEU A 445 -24.03 -17.84 13.98
C LEU A 445 -24.84 -17.32 15.19
N ALA A 446 -24.95 -15.99 15.35
CA ALA A 446 -25.81 -15.31 16.33
C ALA A 446 -25.72 -15.89 17.76
N ASN A 447 -26.86 -16.24 18.36
CA ASN A 447 -27.06 -16.66 19.76
C ASN A 447 -26.50 -18.06 20.10
N THR A 448 -25.31 -18.39 19.60
CA THR A 448 -24.58 -19.62 19.96
C THR A 448 -23.42 -19.34 20.92
N ASN A 449 -23.11 -18.06 21.16
CA ASN A 449 -22.09 -17.66 22.11
C ASN A 449 -22.66 -17.59 23.54
N PRO A 450 -22.07 -18.30 24.52
CA PRO A 450 -22.54 -18.33 25.90
C PRO A 450 -22.45 -16.98 26.63
N THR A 451 -21.76 -15.97 26.08
CA THR A 451 -21.69 -14.64 26.71
C THR A 451 -22.92 -13.77 26.45
N TYR A 452 -23.78 -14.15 25.50
CA TYR A 452 -24.96 -13.37 25.16
C TYR A 452 -26.18 -13.91 25.92
N ASP A 453 -26.79 -13.06 26.74
CA ASP A 453 -28.11 -13.32 27.32
C ASP A 453 -29.15 -12.75 26.37
N SER A 454 -29.71 -13.61 25.51
CA SER A 454 -30.84 -13.22 24.68
C SER A 454 -32.01 -14.18 24.87
N HIS A 455 -33.22 -13.63 24.90
CA HIS A 455 -34.47 -14.40 24.89
C HIS A 455 -34.75 -15.07 23.53
N LEU A 456 -33.81 -15.02 22.59
CA LEU A 456 -33.95 -15.57 21.27
C LEU A 456 -33.60 -17.06 21.26
N LYS A 457 -34.32 -17.83 20.45
CA LYS A 457 -33.94 -19.22 20.18
C LYS A 457 -32.55 -19.25 19.52
N PRO A 458 -31.66 -20.20 19.86
CA PRO A 458 -30.41 -20.38 19.13
C PRO A 458 -30.68 -20.52 17.63
N ILE A 459 -29.87 -19.86 16.79
CA ILE A 459 -30.11 -19.84 15.33
C ILE A 459 -30.10 -21.25 14.72
N LEU A 460 -29.26 -22.14 15.27
CA LEU A 460 -29.16 -23.55 14.87
C LEU A 460 -30.47 -24.33 15.10
N GLU A 461 -31.32 -23.81 15.98
CA GLU A 461 -32.61 -24.38 16.36
C GLU A 461 -33.81 -23.61 15.78
N ASP A 462 -33.57 -22.56 15.00
CA ASP A 462 -34.62 -21.76 14.39
C ASP A 462 -35.38 -22.57 13.31
N PRO A 463 -36.72 -22.68 13.38
CA PRO A 463 -37.50 -23.48 12.44
C PRO A 463 -37.35 -23.05 10.97
N PHE A 464 -37.23 -21.74 10.71
CA PHE A 464 -37.04 -21.23 9.35
C PHE A 464 -35.70 -21.71 8.78
N TRP A 465 -34.63 -21.58 9.56
CA TRP A 465 -33.29 -21.98 9.13
C TRP A 465 -33.15 -23.50 9.02
N LYS A 466 -33.83 -24.28 9.87
CA LYS A 466 -33.90 -25.74 9.72
C LYS A 466 -34.58 -26.17 8.43
N ASP A 467 -35.72 -25.55 8.09
CA ASP A 467 -36.42 -25.84 6.84
C ASP A 467 -35.58 -25.47 5.61
N LEU A 468 -34.96 -24.28 5.62
CA LEU A 468 -34.10 -23.84 4.52
C LEU A 468 -32.87 -24.74 4.35
N ALA A 469 -32.20 -25.10 5.44
CA ALA A 469 -31.05 -26.00 5.42
C ALA A 469 -31.42 -27.39 4.85
N ASN A 470 -32.58 -27.92 5.25
CA ASN A 470 -33.10 -29.17 4.70
C ASN A 470 -33.34 -29.09 3.18
N LYS A 471 -33.91 -27.97 2.69
CA LYS A 471 -34.10 -27.74 1.25
C LYS A 471 -32.78 -27.69 0.48
N LYS A 472 -31.70 -27.20 1.12
CA LYS A 472 -30.35 -27.14 0.55
C LYS A 472 -29.54 -28.43 0.71
N GLY A 473 -30.03 -29.40 1.49
CA GLY A 473 -29.25 -30.60 1.83
C GLY A 473 -27.98 -30.24 2.63
N ALA A 474 -28.05 -29.20 3.45
CA ALA A 474 -26.94 -28.63 4.20
C ALA A 474 -27.26 -28.54 5.70
N THR A 475 -26.26 -28.22 6.52
CA THR A 475 -26.52 -27.90 7.94
C THR A 475 -27.01 -26.46 8.10
N VAL A 476 -27.65 -26.16 9.23
CA VAL A 476 -28.11 -24.80 9.54
C VAL A 476 -26.92 -23.84 9.57
N ALA A 477 -25.79 -24.24 10.17
CA ALA A 477 -24.59 -23.43 10.22
C ALA A 477 -24.08 -23.09 8.81
N GLN A 478 -23.96 -24.09 7.93
CA GLN A 478 -23.54 -23.87 6.55
C GLN A 478 -24.47 -22.91 5.81
N THR A 479 -25.78 -23.06 5.99
CA THR A 479 -26.79 -22.23 5.31
C THR A 479 -26.75 -20.77 5.78
N VAL A 480 -26.60 -20.54 7.09
CA VAL A 480 -26.44 -19.19 7.68
C VAL A 480 -25.15 -18.53 7.20
N LEU A 481 -24.05 -19.28 7.18
CA LEU A 481 -22.75 -18.78 6.72
C LEU A 481 -22.78 -18.45 5.22
N ALA A 482 -23.42 -19.29 4.41
CA ALA A 482 -23.61 -19.06 2.98
C ALA A 482 -24.40 -17.78 2.70
N TRP A 483 -25.46 -17.52 3.48
CA TRP A 483 -26.21 -16.26 3.41
C TRP A 483 -25.30 -15.04 3.65
N GLY A 484 -24.47 -15.07 4.70
CA GLY A 484 -23.53 -13.97 4.98
C GLY A 484 -22.54 -13.74 3.83
N ILE A 485 -21.98 -14.83 3.28
CA ILE A 485 -21.06 -14.76 2.13
C ILE A 485 -21.76 -14.19 0.89
N GLN A 486 -22.96 -14.67 0.56
CA GLN A 486 -23.66 -14.32 -0.67
C GLN A 486 -24.11 -12.85 -0.70
N ARG A 487 -24.43 -12.27 0.45
CA ARG A 487 -24.72 -10.82 0.55
C ARG A 487 -23.48 -9.93 0.56
N GLY A 488 -22.29 -10.51 0.40
CA GLY A 488 -21.03 -9.78 0.23
C GLY A 488 -20.23 -9.53 1.51
N THR A 489 -20.55 -10.19 2.63
CA THR A 489 -19.72 -10.11 3.84
C THR A 489 -18.68 -11.23 3.87
N ILE A 490 -17.62 -11.02 4.64
CA ILE A 490 -16.68 -12.06 5.06
C ILE A 490 -17.21 -12.63 6.38
N VAL A 491 -17.27 -13.96 6.53
CA VAL A 491 -17.75 -14.60 7.78
C VAL A 491 -16.60 -15.29 8.50
N ILE A 492 -16.56 -15.14 9.83
CA ILE A 492 -15.50 -15.68 10.70
C ILE A 492 -16.09 -16.56 11.81
N PRO A 493 -16.73 -17.71 11.48
CA PRO A 493 -17.25 -18.62 12.51
C PRO A 493 -16.14 -19.10 13.44
N LYS A 494 -16.43 -19.15 14.73
CA LYS A 494 -15.53 -19.69 15.75
C LYS A 494 -15.84 -21.17 15.99
N SER A 495 -14.79 -21.99 16.04
CA SER A 495 -14.88 -23.36 16.54
C SER A 495 -13.51 -23.82 17.06
N VAL A 496 -13.53 -24.71 18.05
CA VAL A 496 -12.35 -25.50 18.48
C VAL A 496 -12.52 -26.99 18.21
N HIS A 497 -13.63 -27.38 17.58
CA HIS A 497 -13.97 -28.76 17.24
C HIS A 497 -13.72 -29.00 15.75
N GLU A 498 -12.89 -29.98 15.42
CA GLU A 498 -12.51 -30.35 14.06
C GLU A 498 -13.72 -30.58 13.15
N GLU A 499 -14.74 -31.28 13.68
CA GLU A 499 -15.96 -31.59 12.94
C GLU A 499 -16.67 -30.32 12.43
N TYR A 500 -16.80 -29.29 13.28
CA TYR A 500 -17.45 -28.03 12.89
C TYR A 500 -16.54 -27.15 12.05
N ILE A 501 -15.22 -27.16 12.28
CA ILE A 501 -14.26 -26.45 11.43
C ILE A 501 -14.40 -26.97 9.98
N LYS A 502 -14.41 -28.29 9.80
CA LYS A 502 -14.57 -28.91 8.49
C LYS A 502 -15.98 -28.73 7.91
N GLU A 503 -17.02 -28.86 8.75
CA GLU A 503 -18.41 -28.69 8.32
C GLU A 503 -18.66 -27.28 7.79
N ASN A 504 -18.20 -26.24 8.50
CA ASN A 504 -18.49 -24.85 8.16
C ASN A 504 -17.96 -24.45 6.77
N GLN A 505 -16.87 -25.06 6.28
CA GLN A 505 -16.37 -24.82 4.93
C GLN A 505 -17.37 -25.20 3.82
N GLY A 506 -18.31 -26.10 4.11
CA GLY A 506 -19.38 -26.46 3.18
C GLY A 506 -20.24 -25.26 2.75
N ALA A 507 -20.28 -24.19 3.57
CA ALA A 507 -20.96 -22.94 3.25
C ALA A 507 -20.51 -22.32 1.92
N LEU A 508 -19.22 -22.49 1.56
CA LEU A 508 -18.64 -21.93 0.33
C LEU A 508 -19.23 -22.51 -0.96
N LYS A 509 -19.97 -23.62 -0.87
CA LYS A 509 -20.56 -24.34 -2.02
C LYS A 509 -22.08 -24.20 -2.11
N ILE A 510 -22.69 -23.45 -1.19
CA ILE A 510 -24.14 -23.27 -1.12
C ILE A 510 -24.50 -21.97 -1.82
N GLU A 511 -25.44 -22.05 -2.75
CA GLU A 511 -26.05 -20.89 -3.40
C GLU A 511 -27.52 -20.79 -2.95
N LEU A 512 -27.92 -19.62 -2.50
CA LEU A 512 -29.30 -19.27 -2.15
C LEU A 512 -29.96 -18.58 -3.35
N THR A 513 -31.24 -18.85 -3.61
CA THR A 513 -31.97 -18.16 -4.69
C THR A 513 -32.39 -16.77 -4.24
N GLU A 514 -32.77 -15.92 -5.19
CA GLU A 514 -33.30 -14.58 -4.88
C GLU A 514 -34.56 -14.66 -4.01
N GLU A 515 -35.43 -15.65 -4.23
CA GLU A 515 -36.60 -15.88 -3.38
C GLU A 515 -36.19 -16.23 -1.95
N GLU A 516 -35.20 -17.11 -1.77
CA GLU A 516 -34.71 -17.48 -0.44
C GLU A 516 -34.03 -16.30 0.27
N MET A 517 -33.22 -15.52 -0.44
CA MET A 517 -32.63 -14.29 0.09
C MET A 517 -33.71 -13.29 0.54
N SER A 518 -34.79 -13.16 -0.22
CA SER A 518 -35.96 -12.33 0.11
C SER A 518 -36.72 -12.85 1.35
N GLU A 519 -36.87 -14.17 1.51
CA GLU A 519 -37.47 -14.74 2.72
C GLU A 519 -36.57 -14.59 3.95
N ILE A 520 -35.24 -14.70 3.78
CA ILE A 520 -34.27 -14.46 4.86
C ILE A 520 -34.33 -13.00 5.31
N ALA A 521 -34.46 -12.03 4.40
CA ALA A 521 -34.55 -10.61 4.75
C ALA A 521 -35.70 -10.32 5.76
N LYS A 522 -36.78 -11.11 5.71
CA LYS A 522 -37.91 -10.99 6.64
C LYS A 522 -37.62 -11.55 8.05
N GLN A 523 -36.51 -12.25 8.24
CA GLN A 523 -36.11 -12.82 9.52
C GLN A 523 -35.28 -11.86 10.38
N ASP A 524 -35.02 -10.64 9.89
CA ASP A 524 -34.29 -9.64 10.67
C ASP A 524 -35.09 -9.21 11.90
N LYS A 525 -34.52 -9.45 13.08
CA LYS A 525 -35.13 -9.10 14.37
C LYS A 525 -34.61 -7.78 14.92
N LYS A 526 -33.56 -7.23 14.29
CA LYS A 526 -32.85 -6.04 14.74
C LYS A 526 -32.38 -6.14 16.20
N VAL A 527 -31.85 -7.31 16.58
CA VAL A 527 -31.37 -7.58 17.95
C VAL A 527 -29.86 -7.70 17.97
N ARG A 528 -29.19 -6.75 18.61
CA ARG A 528 -27.76 -6.80 18.92
C ARG A 528 -27.48 -7.56 20.21
N MET A 529 -26.45 -8.39 20.15
CA MET A 529 -25.99 -9.23 21.25
C MET A 529 -24.74 -8.68 21.91
N ASN A 530 -23.92 -7.93 21.19
CA ASN A 530 -22.69 -7.31 21.69
C ASN A 530 -22.80 -5.78 21.73
N ASP A 531 -23.33 -5.25 22.83
CA ASP A 531 -23.30 -3.81 23.13
C ASP A 531 -22.70 -3.56 24.53
N PRO A 532 -21.39 -3.27 24.62
CA PRO A 532 -20.76 -2.89 25.87
C PRO A 532 -20.99 -1.42 26.25
N GLY A 533 -21.66 -0.63 25.40
CA GLY A 533 -21.77 0.82 25.52
C GLY A 533 -22.32 1.27 26.88
N LYS A 534 -23.40 0.65 27.36
CA LYS A 534 -23.96 0.93 28.68
C LYS A 534 -22.95 0.71 29.82
N SER A 535 -22.13 -0.34 29.74
CA SER A 535 -21.13 -0.65 30.77
C SER A 535 -19.93 0.31 30.74
N TRP A 536 -19.63 0.87 29.57
CA TRP A 536 -18.54 1.82 29.35
C TRP A 536 -18.99 3.29 29.48
N GLY A 537 -20.30 3.54 29.52
CA GLY A 537 -20.87 4.89 29.55
C GLY A 537 -20.76 5.63 28.22
N VAL A 538 -20.84 4.91 27.09
CA VAL A 538 -20.77 5.46 25.72
C VAL A 538 -21.90 4.92 24.85
N LYS A 539 -22.27 5.64 23.78
CA LYS A 539 -23.32 5.23 22.85
C LYS A 539 -22.73 4.83 21.49
N LEU A 540 -22.51 3.54 21.28
CA LEU A 540 -21.75 3.01 20.14
C LEU A 540 -22.54 2.87 18.83
N PHE A 541 -23.85 2.61 18.90
CA PHE A 541 -24.63 2.16 17.73
C PHE A 541 -25.86 3.02 17.46
N ALA A 542 -25.81 4.29 17.86
CA ALA A 542 -26.96 5.20 17.87
C ALA A 542 -27.66 5.39 16.52
N ASP A 543 -26.95 5.19 15.41
CA ASP A 543 -27.40 5.42 14.03
C ASP A 543 -27.50 4.12 13.21
N LEU A 544 -27.51 2.97 13.88
CA LEU A 544 -27.66 1.64 13.26
C LEU A 544 -29.03 1.02 13.57
N ASP A 545 -29.34 -0.13 12.97
CA ASP A 545 -30.68 -0.77 13.02
C ASP A 545 -31.18 -1.17 14.41
N ASP A 546 -30.32 -1.18 15.43
CA ASP A 546 -30.72 -1.42 16.82
C ASP A 546 -30.53 -0.12 17.64
N PRO A 547 -31.57 0.72 17.74
CA PRO A 547 -31.49 1.92 18.56
C PRO A 547 -31.53 1.49 20.03
N THR A 548 -30.37 1.50 20.69
CA THR A 548 -30.36 1.57 22.15
C THR A 548 -31.09 2.84 22.57
N ASP A 549 -32.32 2.67 23.07
CA ASP A 549 -33.05 3.73 23.76
C ASP A 549 -32.24 4.18 24.98
N LEU A 550 -32.20 5.51 25.22
CA LEU A 550 -32.01 6.26 26.49
C LEU A 550 -31.22 7.60 26.30
N ASP A 551 -31.35 8.47 27.31
CA ASP A 551 -31.37 9.95 27.38
C ASP A 551 -30.35 10.86 26.65
N GLU A 552 -30.72 12.15 26.52
CA GLU A 552 -30.06 13.18 25.68
C GLU A 552 -28.64 13.59 26.13
N GLU A 553 -28.26 13.34 27.38
CA GLU A 553 -27.00 13.81 27.97
C GLU A 553 -25.76 13.08 27.44
N SER A 554 -25.95 11.94 26.78
CA SER A 554 -24.89 11.05 26.26
C SER A 554 -24.36 11.40 24.87
N ARG A 555 -24.89 12.44 24.20
CA ARG A 555 -24.63 12.75 22.78
C ARG A 555 -23.26 13.39 22.47
N GLU A 556 -22.50 13.82 23.49
CA GLU A 556 -21.27 14.62 23.33
C GLU A 556 -19.95 13.85 23.54
N LEU A 557 -20.00 12.55 23.84
CA LEU A 557 -18.84 11.67 24.04
C LEU A 557 -18.70 10.66 22.91
#